data_AF-N9VCI7-F1
#
_entry.id   AF-N9VCI7-F1
#
_cell.length_a   1.000
_cell.length_b   1.000
_cell.length_c   1.000
_cell.angle_alpha   90.00
_cell.angle_beta   90.00
_cell.angle_gamma   90.00
#
_symmetry.space_group_name_H-M   'P 1'
#
loop_
_entity.id
_entity.type
_entity.pdbx_description
1 polymer ?
#
loop_
_entity_poly.entity_id
_entity_poly.type
_entity_poly.pdbx_seq_one_letter_code
_entity_poly.pdbx_strand_id
1 'polypeptide(L)'
;MKRLLKNSLFLIPTAAFLPLPLISLKCETNKEIKNENQEKSNPNALNKLLSKSIILNNVEYEFSDEFKHNKTTQVSLKFTKDGDTADFLNHKTNKEVVTVRFAGIDTPEKSKRLPNGKRIPTTGVQFKYATLASKHTKNRLEEAKKIWIIPQKTKSFKKDTKYSLTDKYGRIIGIVVILTKENELICLNKELVELGFAKMRYISRVLGDLYYTENTNYYDWIKKAEGTARKENKGFWKENVVQIFPKN
;
A
#
# COMPACT_ATOMS: atom_id res chain seq x y z
N MET A 1 0.53 3.33 -91.50
CA MET A 1 0.76 4.27 -90.37
C MET A 1 1.44 3.51 -89.24
N LYS A 2 2.73 3.78 -89.02
CA LYS A 2 3.52 3.25 -87.90
C LYS A 2 3.21 4.06 -86.63
N ARG A 3 2.98 3.41 -85.48
CA ARG A 3 3.32 4.01 -84.19
C ARG A 3 3.63 2.92 -83.17
N LEU A 4 4.78 3.13 -82.53
CA LEU A 4 5.55 2.21 -81.72
C LEU A 4 5.08 2.18 -80.26
N LEU A 5 5.21 0.98 -79.68
CA LEU A 5 5.54 0.62 -78.30
C LEU A 5 5.92 1.76 -77.35
N LYS A 6 5.30 1.78 -76.16
CA LYS A 6 5.94 2.16 -74.90
C LYS A 6 5.47 1.24 -73.77
N ASN A 7 6.31 0.25 -73.45
CA ASN A 7 6.29 -0.46 -72.17
C ASN A 7 6.87 0.47 -71.11
N SER A 8 6.09 0.82 -70.09
CA SER A 8 6.57 1.52 -68.90
C SER A 8 7.03 0.49 -67.86
N LEU A 9 8.34 0.29 -67.74
CA LEU A 9 8.95 -0.35 -66.57
C LEU A 9 8.77 0.57 -65.36
N PHE A 10 8.10 0.08 -64.31
CA PHE A 10 8.16 0.67 -62.98
C PHE A 10 9.45 0.23 -62.30
N LEU A 11 10.37 1.17 -62.07
CA LEU A 11 11.53 1.01 -61.21
C LEU A 11 11.06 1.11 -59.75
N ILE A 12 11.22 0.03 -58.99
CA ILE A 12 11.08 0.01 -57.53
C ILE A 12 12.40 0.55 -56.96
N PRO A 13 12.40 1.58 -56.10
CA PRO A 13 13.61 1.99 -55.40
C PRO A 13 13.93 0.95 -54.32
N THR A 14 15.01 0.19 -54.52
CA THR A 14 15.63 -0.63 -53.48
C THR A 14 16.30 0.30 -52.47
N ALA A 15 15.70 0.45 -51.30
CA ALA A 15 16.35 1.10 -50.16
C ALA A 15 17.54 0.22 -49.73
N ALA A 16 18.76 0.70 -49.98
CA ALA A 16 19.98 0.10 -49.46
C ALA A 16 19.99 0.24 -47.93
N PHE A 17 19.76 -0.86 -47.22
CA PHE A 17 20.03 -0.96 -45.79
C PHE A 17 21.55 -0.98 -45.59
N LEU A 18 22.10 0.12 -45.08
CA LEU A 18 23.47 0.13 -44.56
C LEU A 18 23.51 -0.66 -43.24
N PRO A 19 24.42 -1.63 -43.07
CA PRO A 19 24.61 -2.29 -41.79
C PRO A 19 25.23 -1.30 -40.80
N LEU A 20 24.54 -1.07 -39.68
CA LEU A 20 25.08 -0.34 -38.55
C LEU A 20 26.31 -1.09 -38.00
N PRO A 21 27.41 -0.40 -37.66
CA PRO A 21 28.54 -1.04 -37.02
C PRO A 21 28.13 -1.53 -35.62
N LEU A 22 28.22 -2.85 -35.44
CA LEU A 22 28.19 -3.49 -34.13
C LEU A 22 29.37 -2.97 -33.32
N ILE A 23 29.09 -2.07 -32.38
CA ILE A 23 30.04 -1.69 -31.34
C ILE A 23 30.23 -2.92 -30.45
N SER A 24 31.29 -3.67 -30.74
CA SER A 24 31.84 -4.72 -29.88
C SER A 24 32.52 -4.03 -28.70
N LEU A 25 31.82 -3.96 -27.57
CA LEU A 25 32.48 -3.73 -26.29
C LEU A 25 32.99 -5.08 -25.80
N LYS A 26 34.28 -5.34 -26.07
CA LYS A 26 35.08 -6.21 -25.21
C LYS A 26 35.20 -5.52 -23.86
N CYS A 27 34.68 -6.15 -22.82
CA CYS A 27 35.19 -5.94 -21.46
C CYS A 27 35.60 -7.31 -20.93
N GLU A 28 36.91 -7.49 -20.80
CA GLU A 28 37.56 -8.65 -20.23
C GLU A 28 37.44 -8.67 -18.71
N THR A 29 37.50 -9.89 -18.20
CA THR A 29 37.90 -10.31 -16.84
C THR A 29 36.93 -10.10 -15.67
N ASN A 30 36.32 -11.22 -15.28
CA ASN A 30 36.35 -11.81 -13.94
C ASN A 30 36.66 -10.84 -12.78
N LYS A 31 35.61 -10.32 -12.16
CA LYS A 31 35.55 -10.26 -10.71
C LYS A 31 34.36 -11.09 -10.27
N GLU A 32 34.67 -12.17 -9.56
CA GLU A 32 33.76 -12.85 -8.66
C GLU A 32 32.88 -11.81 -7.96
N ILE A 33 31.58 -11.84 -8.22
CA ILE A 33 30.62 -11.29 -7.27
C ILE A 33 30.62 -12.29 -6.13
N LYS A 34 31.54 -12.07 -5.20
CA LYS A 34 31.48 -12.65 -3.86
C LYS A 34 30.07 -12.39 -3.35
N ASN A 35 29.44 -13.47 -2.90
CA ASN A 35 28.27 -13.45 -2.04
C ASN A 35 28.48 -12.40 -0.93
N GLU A 36 27.95 -11.19 -1.12
CA GLU A 36 27.73 -10.27 -0.02
C GLU A 36 26.47 -10.74 0.70
N ASN A 37 26.71 -11.62 1.66
CA ASN A 37 25.97 -11.77 2.90
C ASN A 37 24.45 -11.59 2.78
N GLN A 38 23.76 -12.71 2.54
CA GLN A 38 22.59 -13.00 3.36
C GLN A 38 23.06 -13.05 4.82
N GLU A 39 23.19 -11.88 5.47
CA GLU A 39 23.19 -11.81 6.92
C GLU A 39 21.87 -12.41 7.37
N LYS A 40 21.92 -13.67 7.82
CA LYS A 40 20.90 -14.23 8.69
C LYS A 40 20.76 -13.25 9.85
N SER A 41 19.71 -12.43 9.82
CA SER A 41 19.44 -11.39 10.80
C SER A 41 19.59 -11.99 12.20
N ASN A 42 20.62 -11.58 12.95
CA ASN A 42 20.84 -12.08 14.30
C ASN A 42 19.59 -11.75 15.14
N PRO A 43 18.85 -12.75 15.65
CA PRO A 43 17.62 -12.51 16.41
C PRO A 43 17.85 -11.57 17.61
N ASN A 44 19.04 -11.60 18.20
CA ASN A 44 19.41 -10.74 19.33
C ASN A 44 19.59 -9.26 18.92
N ALA A 45 20.05 -8.97 17.71
CA ALA A 45 20.20 -7.59 17.23
C ALA A 45 18.84 -6.95 16.92
N LEU A 46 17.94 -7.71 16.30
CA LEU A 46 16.57 -7.26 16.05
C LEU A 46 15.77 -7.06 17.34
N ASN A 47 15.89 -7.99 18.30
CA ASN A 47 15.25 -7.85 19.61
C ASN A 47 15.78 -6.62 20.37
N LYS A 48 17.07 -6.29 20.21
CA LYS A 48 17.67 -5.07 20.79
C LYS A 48 17.18 -3.80 20.08
N LEU A 49 17.00 -3.81 18.75
CA LEU A 49 16.47 -2.67 18.00
C LEU A 49 14.99 -2.41 18.30
N LEU A 50 14.18 -3.48 18.39
CA LEU A 50 12.77 -3.44 18.78
C LEU A 50 12.55 -3.22 20.29
N SER A 51 13.57 -2.81 21.03
CA SER A 51 13.45 -2.56 22.48
C SER A 51 12.94 -1.16 22.82
N LYS A 52 13.08 -0.19 21.90
CA LYS A 52 12.72 1.22 22.15
C LYS A 52 11.81 1.83 21.09
N SER A 53 11.97 1.46 19.83
CA SER A 53 11.22 2.04 18.73
C SER A 53 11.06 1.08 17.54
N ILE A 54 10.22 1.49 16.60
CA ILE A 54 10.15 0.92 15.25
C ILE A 54 10.62 2.00 14.27
N ILE A 55 11.55 1.64 13.37
CA ILE A 55 11.95 2.50 12.27
C ILE A 55 11.17 2.08 11.02
N LEU A 56 10.42 3.01 10.46
CA LEU A 56 9.59 2.79 9.27
C LEU A 56 9.78 3.94 8.29
N ASN A 57 10.20 3.64 7.06
CA ASN A 57 10.52 4.63 6.03
C ASN A 57 11.43 5.77 6.51
N ASN A 58 12.50 5.40 7.22
CA ASN A 58 13.49 6.31 7.82
C ASN A 58 12.91 7.25 8.90
N VAL A 59 11.75 6.92 9.48
CA VAL A 59 11.16 7.64 10.61
C VAL A 59 11.10 6.70 11.81
N GLU A 60 11.58 7.18 12.95
CA GLU A 60 11.55 6.44 14.21
C GLU A 60 10.23 6.70 14.97
N TYR A 61 9.60 5.62 15.43
CA TYR A 61 8.37 5.64 16.22
C TYR A 61 8.58 4.92 17.54
N GLU A 62 8.71 5.68 18.63
CA GLU A 62 8.86 5.16 19.99
C GLU A 62 7.64 4.35 20.45
N PHE A 63 7.87 3.34 21.29
CA PHE A 63 6.78 2.58 21.89
C PHE A 63 5.97 3.39 22.91
N SER A 64 4.69 3.04 23.02
CA SER A 64 3.76 3.57 24.02
C SER A 64 2.74 2.50 24.42
N ASP A 65 2.44 2.44 25.71
CA ASP A 65 1.39 1.56 26.26
C ASP A 65 -0.03 2.05 25.91
N GLU A 66 -0.16 3.31 25.45
CA GLU A 66 -1.42 3.94 25.05
C GLU A 66 -1.37 4.39 23.59
N PHE A 67 -2.54 4.46 22.94
CA PHE A 67 -2.68 5.02 21.60
C PHE A 67 -2.40 6.53 21.61
N LYS A 68 -1.20 6.91 21.17
CA LYS A 68 -0.76 8.31 21.07
C LYS A 68 -0.30 8.61 19.65
N HIS A 69 -0.44 9.87 19.24
CA HIS A 69 0.00 10.32 17.93
C HIS A 69 1.48 9.96 17.70
N ASN A 70 1.79 9.30 16.58
CA ASN A 70 3.15 8.92 16.19
C ASN A 70 3.90 8.10 17.25
N LYS A 71 3.18 7.38 18.10
CA LYS A 71 3.75 6.38 18.98
C LYS A 71 3.24 5.00 18.59
N THR A 72 4.07 4.01 18.83
CA THR A 72 3.84 2.63 18.45
C THR A 72 3.21 1.88 19.61
N THR A 73 1.98 1.40 19.45
CA THR A 73 1.30 0.59 20.47
C THR A 73 1.16 -0.85 20.00
N GLN A 74 1.66 -1.80 20.80
CA GLN A 74 1.52 -3.22 20.49
C GLN A 74 0.10 -3.70 20.76
N VAL A 75 -0.46 -4.46 19.82
CA VAL A 75 -1.82 -4.94 19.88
C VAL A 75 -1.93 -6.42 19.49
N SER A 76 -3.06 -7.01 19.82
CA SER A 76 -3.50 -8.32 19.33
C SER A 76 -4.70 -8.14 18.41
N LEU A 77 -4.77 -8.93 17.34
CA LEU A 77 -5.93 -8.95 16.45
C LEU A 77 -7.15 -9.51 17.19
N LYS A 78 -8.28 -8.80 17.14
CA LYS A 78 -9.58 -9.32 17.59
C LYS A 78 -10.41 -9.80 16.40
N PHE A 79 -10.52 -8.99 15.36
CA PHE A 79 -11.34 -9.29 14.19
C PHE A 79 -10.94 -8.45 12.98
N THR A 80 -10.94 -9.03 11.78
CA THR A 80 -10.74 -8.28 10.52
C THR A 80 -12.09 -7.94 9.90
N LYS A 81 -12.43 -6.66 9.76
CA LYS A 81 -13.72 -6.21 9.20
C LYS A 81 -13.69 -6.22 7.68
N ASP A 82 -12.67 -5.62 7.08
CA ASP A 82 -12.45 -5.54 5.65
C ASP A 82 -10.96 -5.40 5.32
N GLY A 83 -10.62 -4.93 4.12
CA GLY A 83 -9.22 -4.79 3.70
C GLY A 83 -8.47 -3.65 4.39
N ASP A 84 -9.16 -2.61 4.86
CA ASP A 84 -8.54 -1.42 5.47
C ASP A 84 -9.03 -1.13 6.89
N THR A 85 -9.80 -2.03 7.49
CA THR A 85 -10.38 -1.88 8.81
C THR A 85 -10.32 -3.17 9.61
N ALA A 86 -9.81 -3.11 10.84
CA ALA A 86 -9.74 -4.23 11.76
C ALA A 86 -9.90 -3.77 13.23
N ASP A 87 -10.32 -4.70 14.07
CA ASP A 87 -10.50 -4.53 15.51
C ASP A 87 -9.32 -5.16 16.26
N PHE A 88 -8.81 -4.42 17.24
CA PHE A 88 -7.61 -4.77 17.99
C PHE A 88 -7.82 -4.65 19.50
N LEU A 89 -7.06 -5.43 20.25
CA LEU A 89 -6.91 -5.32 21.70
C LEU A 89 -5.52 -4.77 22.02
N ASN A 90 -5.44 -3.71 22.81
CA ASN A 90 -4.16 -3.21 23.29
C ASN A 90 -3.55 -4.23 24.27
N HIS A 91 -2.30 -4.65 24.04
CA HIS A 91 -1.65 -5.70 24.83
C HIS A 91 -1.47 -5.30 26.31
N LYS A 92 -1.30 -4.01 26.60
CA LYS A 92 -1.03 -3.50 27.95
C LYS A 92 -2.29 -3.20 28.74
N THR A 93 -3.30 -2.63 28.08
CA THR A 93 -4.53 -2.25 28.77
C THR A 93 -5.62 -3.32 28.66
N ASN A 94 -5.61 -4.17 27.62
CA ASN A 94 -6.53 -5.29 27.29
C ASN A 94 -8.02 -5.09 27.62
N LYS A 95 -8.46 -3.84 27.82
CA LYS A 95 -9.75 -3.47 28.41
C LYS A 95 -10.78 -3.07 27.37
N GLU A 96 -10.35 -2.60 26.20
CA GLU A 96 -11.25 -2.08 25.17
C GLU A 96 -10.81 -2.54 23.78
N VAL A 97 -11.79 -3.01 23.00
CA VAL A 97 -11.61 -3.28 21.58
C VAL A 97 -11.62 -1.95 20.84
N VAL A 98 -10.54 -1.65 20.13
CA VAL A 98 -10.47 -0.46 19.28
C VAL A 98 -10.60 -0.86 17.82
N THR A 99 -11.45 -0.15 17.08
CA THR A 99 -11.50 -0.26 15.63
C THR A 99 -10.46 0.68 15.02
N VAL A 100 -9.58 0.15 14.18
CA VAL A 100 -8.58 0.92 13.44
C VAL A 100 -8.96 0.92 11.96
N ARG A 101 -8.99 2.11 11.36
CA ARG A 101 -8.98 2.30 9.90
C ARG A 101 -7.57 2.63 9.45
N PHE A 102 -7.13 2.00 8.38
CA PHE A 102 -5.77 2.08 7.89
C PHE A 102 -5.56 3.46 7.28
N ALA A 103 -4.61 4.21 7.83
CA ALA A 103 -4.29 5.56 7.42
C ALA A 103 -3.85 5.62 5.94
N GLY A 104 -4.41 6.59 5.21
CA GLY A 104 -3.96 6.95 3.86
C GLY A 104 -4.36 6.01 2.73
N ILE A 105 -5.21 5.01 3.00
CA ILE A 105 -5.63 4.04 2.00
C ILE A 105 -7.14 3.78 2.01
N ASP A 106 -7.64 3.23 0.91
CA ASP A 106 -9.02 2.79 0.74
C ASP A 106 -9.07 1.51 -0.07
N THR A 107 -9.76 0.50 0.45
CA THR A 107 -9.99 -0.77 -0.24
C THR A 107 -11.39 -0.79 -0.87
N PRO A 108 -11.64 -1.63 -1.90
CA PRO A 108 -12.96 -1.71 -2.49
C PRO A 108 -13.99 -2.23 -1.47
N GLU A 109 -15.18 -1.63 -1.49
CA GLU A 109 -16.27 -2.01 -0.59
C GLU A 109 -16.83 -3.40 -0.91
N LYS A 110 -16.98 -4.27 0.10
CA LYS A 110 -17.62 -5.59 -0.02
C LYS A 110 -19.15 -5.52 -0.10
N SER A 111 -19.73 -4.42 0.38
CA SER A 111 -21.18 -4.26 0.43
C SER A 111 -21.57 -2.80 0.25
N LYS A 112 -22.71 -2.58 -0.41
CA LYS A 112 -23.31 -1.25 -0.59
C LYS A 112 -24.59 -1.14 0.23
N ARG A 113 -24.88 0.07 0.70
CA ARG A 113 -26.11 0.39 1.43
C ARG A 113 -27.18 0.82 0.42
N LEU A 114 -28.34 0.18 0.45
CA LEU A 114 -29.52 0.57 -0.31
C LEU A 114 -30.23 1.76 0.35
N PRO A 115 -31.10 2.50 -0.38
CA PRO A 115 -31.86 3.61 0.18
C PRO A 115 -32.68 3.25 1.43
N ASN A 116 -33.20 2.02 1.49
CA ASN A 116 -33.93 1.48 2.64
C ASN A 116 -33.02 1.06 3.82
N GLY A 117 -31.72 1.35 3.74
CA GLY A 117 -30.74 1.04 4.79
C GLY A 117 -30.18 -0.39 4.74
N LYS A 118 -30.74 -1.31 3.96
CA LYS A 118 -30.25 -2.69 3.84
C LYS A 118 -28.86 -2.70 3.17
N ARG A 119 -27.93 -3.52 3.70
CA ARG A 119 -26.65 -3.78 3.03
C ARG A 119 -26.78 -5.00 2.14
N ILE A 120 -26.31 -4.89 0.90
CA ILE A 120 -26.18 -6.03 -0.03
C ILE A 120 -24.73 -6.12 -0.51
N PRO A 121 -24.22 -7.33 -0.83
CA PRO A 121 -22.89 -7.47 -1.42
C PRO A 121 -22.74 -6.63 -2.68
N THR A 122 -21.54 -6.11 -2.91
CA THR A 122 -21.15 -5.63 -4.24
C THR A 122 -20.96 -6.82 -5.17
N THR A 123 -20.82 -6.58 -6.48
CA THR A 123 -20.72 -7.65 -7.48
C THR A 123 -19.54 -7.41 -8.43
N GLY A 124 -19.22 -8.41 -9.26
CA GLY A 124 -18.20 -8.30 -10.30
C GLY A 124 -16.80 -7.95 -9.78
N VAL A 125 -16.10 -7.09 -10.51
CA VAL A 125 -14.71 -6.71 -10.22
C VAL A 125 -14.57 -6.01 -8.87
N GLN A 126 -15.54 -5.21 -8.43
CA GLN A 126 -15.51 -4.57 -7.12
C GLN A 126 -15.44 -5.61 -6.00
N PHE A 127 -16.35 -6.59 -6.02
CA PHE A 127 -16.41 -7.64 -5.00
C PHE A 127 -15.17 -8.53 -5.01
N LYS A 128 -14.64 -8.84 -6.20
CA LYS A 128 -13.38 -9.59 -6.36
C LYS A 128 -12.23 -8.91 -5.60
N TYR A 129 -11.95 -7.64 -5.86
CA TYR A 129 -10.84 -6.95 -5.20
C TYR A 129 -11.12 -6.61 -3.73
N ALA A 130 -12.39 -6.36 -3.36
CA ALA A 130 -12.79 -6.22 -1.96
C ALA A 130 -12.48 -7.50 -1.15
N THR A 131 -12.71 -8.66 -1.76
CA THR A 131 -12.44 -9.98 -1.17
C THR A 131 -10.95 -10.27 -1.09
N LEU A 132 -10.19 -9.97 -2.15
CA LEU A 132 -8.74 -10.12 -2.16
C LEU A 132 -8.08 -9.25 -1.08
N ALA A 133 -8.45 -7.97 -1.00
CA ALA A 133 -7.95 -7.06 0.03
C ALA A 133 -8.28 -7.57 1.44
N SER A 134 -9.53 -7.97 1.68
CA SER A 134 -9.95 -8.49 3.00
C SER A 134 -9.22 -9.77 3.37
N LYS A 135 -9.05 -10.70 2.44
CA LYS A 135 -8.34 -11.97 2.66
C LYS A 135 -6.86 -11.71 2.94
N HIS A 136 -6.23 -10.84 2.17
CA HIS A 136 -4.84 -10.46 2.36
C HIS A 136 -4.64 -9.86 3.76
N THR A 137 -5.40 -8.83 4.12
CA THR A 137 -5.34 -8.19 5.45
C THR A 137 -5.55 -9.20 6.57
N LYS A 138 -6.58 -10.06 6.46
CA LYS A 138 -6.85 -11.10 7.45
C LYS A 138 -5.66 -12.03 7.64
N ASN A 139 -5.15 -12.62 6.55
CA ASN A 139 -4.04 -13.57 6.62
C ASN A 139 -2.79 -12.92 7.22
N ARG A 140 -2.43 -11.72 6.76
CA ARG A 140 -1.24 -11.00 7.26
C ARG A 140 -1.32 -10.68 8.74
N LEU A 141 -2.51 -10.30 9.23
CA LEU A 141 -2.71 -10.02 10.66
C LEU A 141 -2.76 -11.31 11.51
N GLU A 142 -3.35 -12.38 11.02
CA GLU A 142 -3.42 -13.68 11.73
C GLU A 142 -2.07 -14.40 11.79
N GLU A 143 -1.23 -14.24 10.75
CA GLU A 143 0.09 -14.87 10.66
C GLU A 143 1.20 -14.04 11.33
N ALA A 144 0.93 -12.77 11.67
CA ALA A 144 1.90 -11.86 12.25
C ALA A 144 2.42 -12.36 13.60
N LYS A 145 3.74 -12.29 13.78
CA LYS A 145 4.41 -12.53 15.07
C LYS A 145 4.09 -11.43 16.08
N LYS A 146 4.03 -10.18 15.62
CA LYS A 146 3.63 -9.00 16.41
C LYS A 146 2.89 -8.01 15.51
N ILE A 147 1.98 -7.25 16.09
CA ILE A 147 1.24 -6.18 15.41
C ILE A 147 1.39 -4.90 16.23
N TRP A 148 1.65 -3.80 15.56
CA TRP A 148 1.62 -2.47 16.15
C TRP A 148 0.76 -1.52 15.34
N ILE A 149 0.15 -0.59 16.06
CA ILE A 149 -0.62 0.52 15.49
C ILE A 149 0.11 1.80 15.83
N ILE A 150 0.29 2.66 14.82
CA ILE A 150 0.85 4.01 14.98
C ILE A 150 -0.26 5.02 14.64
N PRO A 151 -0.99 5.55 15.65
CA PRO A 151 -2.07 6.50 15.42
C PRO A 151 -1.61 7.79 14.73
N GLN A 152 -2.37 8.20 13.72
CA GLN A 152 -2.15 9.44 12.97
C GLN A 152 -3.20 10.48 13.37
N LYS A 153 -2.79 11.75 13.37
CA LYS A 153 -3.73 12.84 13.59
C LYS A 153 -4.64 13.02 12.38
N THR A 154 -5.89 13.39 12.65
CA THR A 154 -6.89 13.84 11.68
C THR A 154 -7.42 15.20 12.11
N LYS A 155 -8.00 15.97 11.18
CA LYS A 155 -8.85 17.10 11.60
C LYS A 155 -10.04 16.52 12.38
N SER A 156 -10.11 16.87 13.67
CA SER A 156 -11.17 16.38 14.54
C SER A 156 -12.53 16.86 14.03
N PHE A 157 -13.47 15.92 13.85
CA PHE A 157 -14.87 16.24 13.54
C PHE A 157 -15.66 16.72 14.77
N LYS A 158 -15.10 16.56 15.98
CA LYS A 158 -15.73 16.98 17.25
C LYS A 158 -14.79 17.93 17.99
N LYS A 159 -15.32 19.05 18.49
CA LYS A 159 -14.54 20.09 19.18
C LYS A 159 -13.92 19.62 20.51
N ASP A 160 -14.32 18.45 21.03
CA ASP A 160 -14.10 18.10 22.44
C ASP A 160 -13.52 16.69 22.68
N THR A 161 -12.82 16.10 21.71
CA THR A 161 -12.19 14.79 21.94
C THR A 161 -10.70 14.94 22.11
N LYS A 162 -10.25 14.58 23.32
CA LYS A 162 -8.88 14.39 23.82
C LYS A 162 -7.92 13.61 22.89
N TYR A 163 -8.40 13.10 21.76
CA TYR A 163 -7.63 12.36 20.77
C TYR A 163 -8.12 12.74 19.37
N SER A 164 -7.43 13.67 18.70
CA SER A 164 -7.54 13.99 17.26
C SER A 164 -7.05 12.82 16.38
N LEU A 165 -7.33 11.58 16.79
CA LEU A 165 -6.79 10.33 16.25
C LEU A 165 -7.88 9.50 15.58
N THR A 166 -9.16 9.87 15.75
CA THR A 166 -10.28 9.11 15.23
C THR A 166 -10.94 9.80 14.05
N ASP A 167 -11.62 9.02 13.21
CA ASP A 167 -12.54 9.57 12.21
C ASP A 167 -13.92 9.88 12.79
N LYS A 168 -14.82 10.38 11.94
CA LYS A 168 -16.21 10.71 12.31
C LYS A 168 -17.02 9.52 12.85
N TYR A 169 -16.56 8.29 12.66
CA TYR A 169 -17.20 7.07 13.15
C TYR A 169 -16.53 6.52 14.42
N GLY A 170 -15.56 7.23 14.99
CA GLY A 170 -14.85 6.83 16.21
C GLY A 170 -13.75 5.79 15.97
N ARG A 171 -13.37 5.50 14.72
CA ARG A 171 -12.29 4.56 14.40
C ARG A 171 -10.96 5.26 14.50
N ILE A 172 -9.97 4.67 15.17
CA ILE A 172 -8.59 5.19 15.19
C ILE A 172 -8.03 5.13 13.77
N ILE A 173 -7.46 6.23 13.28
CA ILE A 173 -6.71 6.26 12.03
C ILE A 173 -5.27 5.86 12.33
N GLY A 174 -4.80 4.74 11.77
CA GLY A 174 -3.52 4.16 12.15
C GLY A 174 -2.70 3.62 10.98
N ILE A 175 -1.38 3.75 11.08
CA ILE A 175 -0.45 2.95 10.29
C ILE A 175 -0.34 1.60 10.99
N VAL A 176 -0.61 0.52 10.26
CA VAL A 176 -0.55 -0.85 10.77
C VAL A 176 0.76 -1.48 10.36
N VAL A 177 1.54 -1.89 11.35
CA VAL A 177 2.85 -2.50 11.16
C VAL A 177 2.82 -3.92 11.72
N ILE A 178 3.33 -4.88 10.97
CA ILE A 178 3.46 -6.26 11.39
C ILE A 178 4.94 -6.67 11.42
N LEU A 179 5.29 -7.55 12.35
CA LEU A 179 6.51 -8.34 12.30
C LEU A 179 6.14 -9.73 11.81
N THR A 180 6.78 -10.20 10.75
CA THR A 180 6.57 -11.57 10.25
C THR A 180 7.31 -12.60 11.11
N LYS A 181 7.05 -13.89 10.88
CA LYS A 181 7.78 -14.98 11.55
C LYS A 181 9.25 -14.99 11.13
N GLU A 182 9.51 -14.54 9.91
CA GLU A 182 10.81 -14.34 9.27
C GLU A 182 11.49 -13.05 9.75
N ASN A 183 10.90 -12.37 10.73
CA ASN A 183 11.45 -11.17 11.36
C ASN A 183 11.51 -9.93 10.45
N GLU A 184 10.65 -9.85 9.43
CA GLU A 184 10.52 -8.68 8.57
C GLU A 184 9.48 -7.71 9.12
N LEU A 185 9.82 -6.42 9.14
CA LEU A 185 8.89 -5.34 9.49
C LEU A 185 8.17 -4.84 8.24
N ILE A 186 6.84 -4.91 8.26
CA ILE A 186 6.02 -4.61 7.09
C ILE A 186 4.94 -3.61 7.47
N CYS A 187 4.86 -2.51 6.72
CA CYS A 187 3.71 -1.61 6.74
C CYS A 187 2.59 -2.20 5.89
N LEU A 188 1.56 -2.73 6.54
CA LEU A 188 0.46 -3.40 5.86
C LEU A 188 -0.33 -2.42 4.97
N ASN A 189 -0.46 -1.16 5.39
CA ASN A 189 -1.10 -0.11 4.58
C ASN A 189 -0.41 0.05 3.21
N LYS A 190 0.93 0.13 3.22
CA LYS A 190 1.73 0.24 2.01
C LYS A 190 1.66 -1.03 1.17
N GLU A 191 1.81 -2.19 1.80
CA GLU A 191 1.77 -3.49 1.10
C GLU A 191 0.47 -3.66 0.30
N LEU A 192 -0.68 -3.29 0.88
CA LEU A 192 -1.98 -3.31 0.19
C LEU A 192 -2.00 -2.41 -1.04
N VAL A 193 -1.36 -1.24 -0.99
CA VAL A 193 -1.26 -0.31 -2.12
C VAL A 193 -0.33 -0.86 -3.20
N GLU A 194 0.84 -1.39 -2.81
CA GLU A 194 1.81 -1.97 -3.75
C GLU A 194 1.26 -3.17 -4.51
N LEU A 195 0.43 -3.98 -3.85
CA LEU A 195 -0.25 -5.12 -4.48
C LEU A 195 -1.43 -4.71 -5.36
N GLY A 196 -1.83 -3.43 -5.34
CA GLY A 196 -3.03 -2.95 -6.02
C GLY A 196 -4.31 -3.51 -5.40
N PHE A 197 -4.35 -3.67 -4.07
CA PHE A 197 -5.55 -4.03 -3.31
C PHE A 197 -6.20 -2.81 -2.63
N ALA A 198 -5.44 -1.75 -2.42
CA ALA A 198 -5.92 -0.45 -1.96
C ALA A 198 -5.44 0.68 -2.88
N LYS A 199 -6.17 1.80 -2.90
CA LYS A 199 -5.71 3.05 -3.50
C LYS A 199 -5.35 4.06 -2.41
N MET A 200 -4.54 5.05 -2.76
CA MET A 200 -4.29 6.17 -1.87
C MET A 200 -5.57 6.99 -1.68
N ARG A 201 -5.99 7.20 -0.42
CA ARG A 201 -7.17 8.00 -0.08
C ARG A 201 -7.12 8.46 1.37
N TYR A 202 -7.93 9.46 1.72
CA TYR A 202 -8.06 9.92 3.11
C TYR A 202 -6.73 10.41 3.70
N ILE A 203 -5.88 11.01 2.87
CA ILE A 203 -4.63 11.66 3.25
C ILE A 203 -4.29 12.76 2.23
N SER A 204 -3.83 13.91 2.71
CA SER A 204 -3.58 15.11 1.88
C SER A 204 -2.44 15.93 2.45
N ARG A 205 -1.72 16.66 1.59
CA ARG A 205 -0.69 17.65 1.98
C ARG A 205 -1.23 19.08 2.02
N VAL A 206 -2.50 19.28 1.68
CA VAL A 206 -3.13 20.60 1.64
C VAL A 206 -3.66 20.95 3.03
N LEU A 207 -3.13 22.01 3.65
CA LEU A 207 -3.46 22.42 5.03
C LEU A 207 -4.97 22.64 5.27
N GLY A 208 -5.71 23.05 4.23
CA GLY A 208 -7.16 23.23 4.26
C GLY A 208 -7.98 21.93 4.16
N ASP A 209 -7.39 20.83 3.68
CA ASP A 209 -8.08 19.57 3.45
C ASP A 209 -8.50 18.91 4.77
N LEU A 210 -9.61 18.18 4.74
CA LEU A 210 -10.12 17.39 5.86
C LEU A 210 -9.15 16.27 6.26
N TYR A 211 -8.39 15.78 5.29
CA TYR A 211 -7.44 14.69 5.42
C TYR A 211 -5.99 15.17 5.45
N TYR A 212 -5.76 16.45 5.77
CA TYR A 212 -4.42 16.99 5.94
C TYR A 212 -3.59 16.13 6.89
N THR A 213 -2.34 15.87 6.52
CA THR A 213 -1.35 15.22 7.37
C THR A 213 -0.06 16.03 7.43
N GLU A 214 0.52 16.10 8.63
CA GLU A 214 1.88 16.61 8.85
C GLU A 214 2.94 15.55 8.54
N ASN A 215 2.54 14.27 8.44
CA ASN A 215 3.43 13.15 8.12
C ASN A 215 3.68 13.07 6.61
N THR A 216 4.42 14.04 6.09
CA THR A 216 4.75 14.16 4.66
C THR A 216 5.54 12.96 4.13
N ASN A 217 6.45 12.42 4.96
CA ASN A 217 7.21 11.21 4.66
C ASN A 217 6.28 10.02 4.36
N TYR A 218 5.30 9.75 5.23
CA TYR A 218 4.33 8.67 5.01
C TYR A 218 3.44 8.92 3.79
N TYR A 219 2.99 10.16 3.58
CA TYR A 219 2.22 10.54 2.38
C TYR A 219 3.00 10.22 1.10
N ASP A 220 4.24 10.67 1.00
CA ASP A 220 5.07 10.47 -0.19
C ASP A 220 5.39 8.98 -0.40
N TRP A 221 5.51 8.20 0.69
CA TRP A 221 5.73 6.76 0.65
C TRP A 221 4.56 6.00 0.04
N ILE A 222 3.33 6.28 0.50
CA ILE A 222 2.11 5.67 -0.04
C ILE A 222 1.87 6.11 -1.48
N LYS A 223 2.10 7.40 -1.79
CA LYS A 223 1.99 7.92 -3.15
C LYS A 223 2.94 7.22 -4.13
N LYS A 224 4.18 7.01 -3.72
CA LYS A 224 5.17 6.27 -4.51
C LYS A 224 4.74 4.81 -4.71
N ALA A 225 4.29 4.14 -3.66
CA ALA A 225 3.77 2.78 -3.74
C ALA A 225 2.61 2.65 -4.74
N GLU A 226 1.66 3.58 -4.70
CA GLU A 226 0.53 3.60 -5.65
C GLU A 226 1.01 3.84 -7.09
N GLY A 227 1.94 4.78 -7.27
CA GLY A 227 2.54 5.06 -8.58
C GLY A 227 3.22 3.83 -9.19
N THR A 228 3.97 3.07 -8.39
CA THR A 228 4.58 1.80 -8.80
C THR A 228 3.52 0.77 -9.18
N ALA A 229 2.51 0.56 -8.33
CA ALA A 229 1.45 -0.41 -8.59
C ALA A 229 0.67 -0.10 -9.88
N ARG A 230 0.43 1.20 -10.16
CA ARG A 230 -0.16 1.67 -11.43
C ARG A 230 0.74 1.38 -12.62
N LYS A 231 2.02 1.76 -12.55
CA LYS A 231 2.99 1.55 -13.63
C LYS A 231 3.13 0.07 -13.99
N GLU A 232 3.07 -0.80 -12.99
CA GLU A 232 3.22 -2.25 -13.13
C GLU A 232 1.89 -3.00 -13.35
N ASN A 233 0.77 -2.28 -13.49
CA ASN A 233 -0.58 -2.86 -13.64
C ASN A 233 -0.93 -3.92 -12.56
N LYS A 234 -0.52 -3.68 -11.31
CA LYS A 234 -0.75 -4.60 -10.19
C LYS A 234 -2.19 -4.55 -9.68
N GLY A 235 -2.68 -5.68 -9.19
CA GLY A 235 -3.99 -5.78 -8.54
C GLY A 235 -5.10 -5.20 -9.41
N PHE A 236 -5.92 -4.30 -8.85
CA PHE A 236 -7.05 -3.72 -9.57
C PHE A 236 -6.65 -2.72 -10.67
N TRP A 237 -5.37 -2.32 -10.78
CA TRP A 237 -4.91 -1.37 -11.79
C TRP A 237 -4.96 -1.92 -13.22
N LYS A 238 -5.08 -3.24 -13.40
CA LYS A 238 -5.31 -3.88 -14.71
C LYS A 238 -6.77 -3.81 -15.18
N GLU A 239 -7.66 -3.24 -14.39
CA GLU A 239 -9.11 -3.25 -14.60
C GLU A 239 -9.64 -1.82 -14.72
N ASN A 240 -10.93 -1.67 -15.05
CA ASN A 240 -11.58 -0.37 -14.98
C ASN A 240 -11.80 0.06 -13.51
N VAL A 241 -10.92 0.93 -13.01
CA VAL A 241 -10.91 1.43 -11.64
C VAL A 241 -12.24 2.08 -11.23
N VAL A 242 -12.99 2.66 -12.16
CA VAL A 242 -14.30 3.28 -11.88
C VAL A 242 -15.34 2.24 -11.45
N GLN A 243 -15.26 1.02 -11.99
CA GLN A 243 -16.15 -0.08 -11.59
C GLN A 243 -15.83 -0.62 -10.20
N ILE A 244 -14.58 -0.49 -9.76
CA ILE A 244 -14.09 -0.98 -8.47
C ILE A 244 -14.33 0.06 -7.37
N PHE A 245 -14.17 1.34 -7.70
CA PHE A 245 -14.43 2.48 -6.82
C PHE A 245 -15.45 3.43 -7.46
N PRO A 246 -16.74 3.04 -7.51
CA PRO A 246 -17.78 3.89 -8.07
C PRO A 246 -17.91 5.19 -7.27
N LYS A 247 -18.33 6.26 -7.95
CA LYS A 247 -18.73 7.49 -7.26
C LYS A 247 -20.02 7.21 -6.50
N ASN A 248 -20.03 7.57 -5.22
CA ASN A 248 -21.25 7.59 -4.40
C ASN A 248 -22.04 8.85 -4.66
#